data_AF-A0A6I4VRW9-F1
#
_entry.id   AF-A0A6I4VRW9-F1
#
_cell.length_a   1.000
_cell.length_b   1.000
_cell.length_c   1.000
_cell.angle_alpha   90.00
_cell.angle_beta   90.00
_cell.angle_gamma   90.00
#
_symmetry.space_group_name_H-M   'P 1'
#
loop_
_entity.id
_entity.type
_entity.pdbx_description
1 polymer ?
#
loop_
_entity_poly.entity_id
_entity_poly.type
_entity_poly.pdbx_seq_one_letter_code
_entity_poly.pdbx_strand_id
1 'polypeptide(L)' 'MQRNGEREWVTFENIEYQTERFSQIGSDYESNRKVIIGNVGNAEVRLISQVDLVDFAVDWLNQNK' A
#
# COMPACT_ATOMS: atom_id res chain seq x y z
N MET A 1 -23.16 -6.57 -4.81
CA MET A 1 -22.74 -7.99 -4.81
C MET A 1 -23.82 -8.80 -5.50
N GLN A 2 -23.50 -9.88 -6.21
CA GLN A 2 -24.53 -10.84 -6.61
C GLN A 2 -24.65 -11.91 -5.52
N ARG A 3 -25.85 -12.15 -5.00
CA ARG A 3 -26.15 -13.30 -4.14
C ARG A 3 -27.23 -14.11 -4.83
N ASN A 4 -27.00 -15.41 -4.99
CA ASN A 4 -27.93 -16.33 -5.64
C ASN A 4 -28.43 -15.87 -7.03
N GLY A 5 -27.58 -15.18 -7.80
CA GLY A 5 -27.91 -14.70 -9.15
C GLY A 5 -28.61 -13.33 -9.21
N GLU A 6 -28.97 -12.74 -8.06
CA GLU A 6 -29.62 -11.43 -7.99
C GLU A 6 -28.67 -10.34 -7.50
N ARG A 7 -28.82 -9.13 -8.05
CA ARG A 7 -28.02 -7.96 -7.66
C ARG A 7 -28.54 -7.42 -6.34
N GLU A 8 -27.70 -7.48 -5.32
CA GLU A 8 -28.01 -6.99 -3.98
C GLU A 8 -27.02 -5.91 -3.52
N TRP A 9 -27.54 -4.97 -2.72
CA TRP A 9 -26.73 -4.08 -1.91
C TRP A 9 -26.40 -4.78 -0.60
N VAL A 10 -25.11 -5.00 -0.34
CA VAL A 10 -24.65 -5.77 0.82
C VAL A 10 -23.78 -4.87 1.68
N THR A 11 -24.16 -4.77 2.95
CA THR A 11 -23.37 -4.10 3.98
C THR A 11 -22.39 -5.10 4.59
N PHE A 12 -21.14 -4.68 4.80
CA PHE A 12 -20.10 -5.46 5.43
C PHE A 12 -19.16 -4.54 6.21
N GLU A 13 -18.46 -5.11 7.18
CA GLU A 13 -17.44 -4.40 7.96
C GLU A 13 -16.18 -4.22 7.12
N ASN A 14 -15.55 -3.06 7.24
CA ASN A 14 -14.30 -2.75 6.57
C ASN A 14 -13.45 -1.87 7.49
N ILE A 15 -12.16 -1.83 7.23
CA ILE A 15 -11.27 -0.87 7.87
C ILE A 15 -11.45 0.51 7.26
N GLU A 16 -11.25 1.54 8.07
CA GLU A 16 -11.06 2.90 7.58
C GLU A 16 -9.61 3.04 7.09
N TYR A 17 -9.44 3.37 5.81
CA TYR A 17 -8.11 3.47 5.21
C TYR A 17 -7.48 4.84 5.50
N GLN A 18 -6.29 4.83 6.11
CA GLN A 18 -5.46 6.02 6.33
C GLN A 18 -4.43 6.21 5.21
N THR A 19 -4.90 6.37 3.96
CA THR A 19 -4.03 6.40 2.77
C THR A 19 -3.08 7.61 2.74
N GLU A 20 -3.41 8.68 3.45
CA GLU A 20 -2.59 9.88 3.62
C GLU A 20 -1.21 9.57 4.23
N ARG A 21 -1.09 8.45 4.96
CA ARG A 21 0.16 8.01 5.57
C ARG A 21 1.11 7.31 4.60
N PHE A 22 0.62 6.88 3.43
CA PHE A 22 1.39 6.06 2.49
C PHE A 22 2.61 6.79 1.93
N SER A 23 2.51 8.09 1.69
CA SER A 23 3.64 8.90 1.21
C SER A 23 4.80 8.93 2.22
N GLN A 24 4.48 9.04 3.52
CA GLN A 24 5.50 9.04 4.57
C GLN A 24 6.13 7.64 4.70
N ILE A 25 5.31 6.59 4.71
CA ILE A 25 5.79 5.20 4.74
C ILE A 25 6.72 4.92 3.56
N GLY A 26 6.34 5.35 2.35
CA GLY A 26 7.15 5.17 1.14
C GLY A 26 8.49 5.90 1.22
N SER A 27 8.51 7.14 1.70
CA SER A 27 9.74 7.92 1.91
C SER A 27 10.69 7.25 2.92
N ASP A 28 10.14 6.76 4.04
CA ASP A 28 10.93 6.09 5.06
C ASP A 28 11.41 4.72 4.58
N TYR A 29 10.59 4.01 3.80
CA TYR A 29 10.97 2.75 3.16
C TYR A 29 12.15 2.95 2.19
N GLU A 30 12.07 3.94 1.28
CA GLU A 30 13.13 4.28 0.33
C GLU A 30 14.45 4.68 1.03
N SER A 31 14.35 5.26 2.22
CA SER A 31 15.53 5.63 3.03
C SER A 31 16.18 4.43 3.73
N ASN A 32 15.45 3.33 3.95
CA ASN A 32 15.88 2.18 4.76
C ASN A 32 16.02 0.87 3.98
N ARG A 33 15.60 0.83 2.71
CA ARG A 33 15.59 -0.37 1.87
C ARG A 33 16.11 -0.06 0.48
N LYS A 34 16.58 -1.10 -0.21
CA LYS A 34 17.05 -0.97 -1.59
C LYS A 34 15.85 -0.92 -2.53
N VAL A 35 15.61 0.24 -3.13
CA VAL A 35 14.61 0.45 -4.18
C VAL A 35 15.32 0.62 -5.52
N ILE A 36 14.84 -0.07 -6.55
CA ILE A 36 15.32 0.13 -7.92
C ILE A 36 14.52 1.28 -8.52
N ILE A 37 15.20 2.40 -8.80
CA ILE A 37 14.61 3.59 -9.42
C ILE A 37 15.10 3.68 -10.86
N GLY A 38 14.19 3.96 -11.80
CA GLY A 38 14.52 4.15 -13.20
C GLY A 38 13.41 4.86 -13.96
N ASN A 39 13.44 4.82 -15.29
CA ASN A 39 12.43 5.45 -16.12
C ASN A 39 11.77 4.47 -17.09
N VAL A 40 10.46 4.63 -17.30
CA VAL A 40 9.71 4.02 -18.41
C VAL A 40 9.13 5.15 -19.24
N GLY A 41 9.74 5.39 -20.41
CA GLY A 41 9.51 6.64 -21.14
C GLY A 41 9.93 7.85 -20.30
N ASN A 42 9.02 8.78 -20.07
CA ASN A 42 9.25 9.99 -19.27
C ASN A 42 8.86 9.84 -17.79
N ALA A 43 8.31 8.69 -17.36
CA ALA A 43 7.89 8.48 -15.98
C ALA A 43 9.02 7.90 -15.14
N GLU A 44 9.26 8.44 -13.95
CA GLU A 44 10.08 7.79 -12.92
C GLU A 44 9.29 6.62 -12.32
N VAL A 45 9.91 5.44 -12.27
CA VAL A 45 9.31 4.21 -11.75
C VAL A 45 10.17 3.60 -10.66
N ARG A 46 9.52 2.85 -9.79
CA ARG A 46 10.14 2.10 -8.70
C ARG A 46 9.81 0.61 -8.85
N LEU A 47 10.82 -0.24 -8.73
CA LEU A 47 10.65 -1.68 -8.58
C LEU A 47 11.09 -2.09 -7.18
N ILE A 48 10.16 -2.72 -6.46
CA ILE A 48 10.28 -3.08 -5.05
C ILE A 48 9.71 -4.49 -4.81
N SER A 49 10.13 -5.12 -3.71
CA SER A 49 9.47 -6.34 -3.22
C SER A 49 8.23 -5.94 -2.43
N GLN A 50 7.06 -6.43 -2.86
CA GLN A 50 5.82 -6.16 -2.15
C GLN A 50 5.84 -6.69 -0.72
N VAL A 51 6.38 -7.91 -0.51
CA VAL A 51 6.46 -8.52 0.83
C VAL A 51 7.29 -7.65 1.77
N ASP A 52 8.48 -7.21 1.32
CA ASP A 52 9.36 -6.37 2.14
C ASP A 52 8.75 -4.99 2.43
N LEU A 53 8.05 -4.38 1.46
CA LEU A 53 7.31 -3.13 1.70
C LEU A 53 6.19 -3.31 2.73
N VAL A 54 5.41 -4.39 2.63
CA VAL A 54 4.29 -4.65 3.54
C VAL A 54 4.81 -4.93 4.95
N ASP A 55 5.86 -5.74 5.10
CA ASP A 55 6.47 -6.03 6.40
C ASP A 55 7.00 -4.73 7.05
N PHE A 56 7.71 -3.91 6.27
CA PHE A 56 8.16 -2.60 6.73
C PHE A 56 6.99 -1.69 7.16
N ALA A 57 5.91 -1.63 6.36
CA ALA A 57 4.76 -0.80 6.66
C ALA A 57 4.05 -1.22 7.94
N VAL A 58 3.95 -2.53 8.21
CA VAL A 58 3.37 -3.06 9.46
C VAL A 58 4.18 -2.58 10.67
N ASP A 59 5.49 -2.73 10.63
CA ASP A 59 6.38 -2.27 11.71
C ASP A 59 6.31 -0.76 11.90
N TRP A 60 6.30 -0.01 10.79
CA TRP A 60 6.22 1.44 10.81
C TRP A 60 4.90 1.94 11.43
N LEU A 61 3.77 1.35 11.05
CA LEU A 61 2.44 1.67 11.61
C LEU A 61 2.37 1.35 13.11
N ASN A 62 2.99 0.25 13.55
CA ASN A 62 3.03 -0.13 14.97
C ASN A 62 3.83 0.85 15.82
N GLN A 63 4.88 1.46 15.26
CA GLN A 63 5.75 2.41 15.95
C GLN A 63 5.19 3.84 15.94
N ASN A 64 4.29 4.16 15.01
CA ASN A 64 3.77 5.52 14.79
C ASN A 64 2.23 5.52 14.90
N LYS A 65 1.64 5.24 16.06
CA LYS A 65 0.17 5.21 16.21
C LYS A 65 -0.47 6.59 16.14
#